data_AF-A0A9D6GMK6-F1
#
_entry.id   AF-A0A9D6GMK6-F1
#
_cell.length_a   1.000
_cell.length_b   1.000
_cell.length_c   1.000
_cell.angle_alpha   90.00
_cell.angle_beta   90.00
_cell.angle_gamma   90.00
#
_symmetry.space_group_name_H-M   'P 1'
#
loop_
_entity.id
_entity.type
_entity.pdbx_description
1 polymer ?
#
loop_
_entity_poly.entity_id
_entity_poly.type
_entity_poly.pdbx_seq_one_letter_code
_entity_poly.pdbx_strand_id
1 'polypeptide(L)'
;MKTGLTALALAALTTVAHAQAPAAGLAAAVQKAIDTNPDVTARLNALRAATNETDVARGGYYPTVDLSADVGRDKDRISTRAPESRSFTRSGVALTANQVLWDGKLTAKEVERLGHARTLRYFEFLGATEDAALEAARAYIDVLRFRKLVTLAEDNYIQHKYVFDQLQSKFKAGVGRGVDSEQANARLALAESNLTTEIANLHDVSSRYLRIVGEAPAGGLSALPKLDSGLAADNAQVVSQALAKNASISAAIENLRAVQADAAGKDSPFQPRVEARVRTGFGNNFDGLIDRKSATTAQLLLNWNLYNGGSDSARVKQFADLINQAGDQRDKACRDVRQTVAIAHNDIHRARTQLTALDRNVLAIEKARDAYRQQFDIGQRSLLDLLNAENELYTAKRAYTNAEHDLQLANVRTQAARHTLVSTLGLSRSDDNQGELVKDWQAANDAAQRCPATSVDVPATPRDELDARARKLAGPAVVTAPVPAPTPVAAKALPAADEAAVQTVSQRVQDWAAAWANKDVNGYLGHYSQDFTARGSRAKWESERRRLVGKPGPISLKLDDVKTRAQGSNVVTSFQQSYESSNFKDKTLKELTWKLEGKQWVIIKESNR
;
A
#
# COMPACT_ATOMS: atom_id res chain seq x y z
N MET A 1 19.06 -79.19 -10.94
CA MET A 1 17.76 -79.26 -11.65
C MET A 1 17.19 -77.85 -11.61
N LYS A 2 17.23 -77.08 -12.72
CA LYS A 2 16.14 -76.94 -13.73
C LYS A 2 14.81 -76.69 -12.99
N THR A 3 14.14 -75.53 -13.04
CA THR A 3 13.70 -74.63 -14.12
C THR A 3 13.18 -73.34 -13.44
N GLY A 4 13.32 -72.10 -13.91
CA GLY A 4 13.02 -71.57 -15.23
C GLY A 4 11.56 -71.10 -15.30
N LEU A 5 11.28 -69.82 -15.04
CA LEU A 5 10.12 -69.12 -15.63
C LEU A 5 10.28 -67.59 -15.54
N THR A 6 10.52 -67.03 -16.71
CA THR A 6 10.48 -65.63 -17.12
C THR A 6 9.05 -65.08 -17.07
N ALA A 7 8.87 -63.86 -16.54
CA ALA A 7 7.70 -63.03 -16.80
C ALA A 7 8.13 -61.57 -16.98
N LEU A 8 7.90 -61.07 -18.19
CA LEU A 8 7.97 -59.67 -18.61
C LEU A 8 7.19 -58.76 -17.66
N ALA A 9 7.78 -57.65 -17.23
CA ALA A 9 7.05 -56.51 -16.68
C ALA A 9 7.59 -55.20 -17.27
N LEU A 10 6.86 -54.73 -18.28
CA LEU A 10 6.66 -53.36 -18.76
C LEU A 10 7.48 -52.25 -18.06
N ALA A 11 8.38 -51.64 -18.82
CA ALA A 11 8.96 -50.34 -18.49
C ALA A 11 7.87 -49.26 -18.58
N ALA A 12 7.32 -48.87 -17.44
CA ALA A 12 6.52 -47.66 -17.32
C ALA A 12 7.45 -46.44 -17.38
N LEU A 13 7.50 -45.77 -18.53
CA LEU A 13 7.98 -44.39 -18.60
C LEU A 13 7.07 -43.54 -17.72
N THR A 14 7.51 -43.24 -16.51
CA THR A 14 6.93 -42.16 -15.71
C THR A 14 7.31 -40.84 -16.37
N THR A 15 6.44 -40.35 -17.23
CA THR A 15 6.39 -38.93 -17.57
C THR A 15 6.17 -38.18 -16.25
N VAL A 16 7.21 -37.55 -15.73
CA VAL A 16 7.09 -36.53 -14.69
C VAL A 16 6.35 -35.36 -15.33
N ALA A 17 5.02 -35.42 -15.28
CA ALA A 17 4.20 -34.25 -15.49
C ALA A 17 4.64 -33.25 -14.43
N HIS A 18 5.40 -32.24 -14.85
CA HIS A 18 5.57 -31.03 -14.07
C HIS A 18 4.16 -30.45 -13.93
N ALA A 19 3.48 -30.81 -12.85
CA ALA A 19 2.35 -30.03 -12.39
C ALA A 19 2.91 -28.63 -12.17
N GLN A 20 2.61 -27.72 -13.10
CA GLN A 20 2.73 -26.30 -12.84
C GLN A 20 1.89 -26.08 -11.57
N ALA A 21 2.57 -25.86 -10.45
CA ALA A 21 1.90 -25.52 -9.21
C ALA A 21 0.95 -24.36 -9.54
N PRO A 22 -0.33 -24.44 -9.14
CA PRO A 22 -1.26 -23.34 -9.35
C PRO A 22 -0.56 -22.08 -8.84
N ALA A 23 -0.50 -21.04 -9.68
CA ALA A 23 0.15 -19.79 -9.31
C ALA A 23 -0.22 -19.43 -7.87
N ALA A 24 0.78 -19.39 -6.99
CA ALA A 24 0.55 -19.25 -5.56
C ALA A 24 -0.10 -17.89 -5.31
N GLY A 25 -1.42 -17.90 -5.14
CA GLY A 25 -2.19 -16.71 -4.84
C GLY A 25 -1.96 -16.26 -3.40
N LEU A 26 -2.36 -15.02 -3.10
CA LEU A 26 -2.27 -14.42 -1.76
C LEU A 26 -2.77 -15.37 -0.65
N ALA A 27 -3.93 -16.00 -0.86
CA ALA A 27 -4.54 -16.91 0.12
C ALA A 27 -3.63 -18.11 0.45
N ALA A 28 -3.00 -18.73 -0.56
CA ALA A 28 -2.10 -19.86 -0.36
C ALA A 28 -0.83 -19.45 0.40
N ALA A 29 -0.24 -18.29 0.07
CA ALA A 29 0.92 -17.75 0.77
C ALA A 29 0.60 -17.43 2.25
N VAL A 30 -0.58 -16.83 2.50
CA VAL A 30 -1.04 -16.52 3.85
C VAL A 30 -1.34 -17.80 4.65
N GLN A 31 -2.02 -18.79 4.06
CA GLN A 31 -2.29 -20.07 4.71
C GLN A 31 -1.00 -20.76 5.15
N LYS A 32 -0.01 -20.85 4.25
CA LYS A 32 1.29 -21.43 4.55
C LYS A 32 2.01 -20.68 5.66
N ALA A 33 1.99 -19.34 5.64
CA ALA A 33 2.56 -18.53 6.70
C ALA A 33 1.90 -18.83 8.05
N ILE A 34 0.57 -18.84 8.13
CA ILE A 34 -0.17 -19.15 9.38
C ILE A 34 0.16 -20.55 9.91
N ASP A 35 0.24 -21.54 9.03
CA ASP A 35 0.46 -22.94 9.43
C ASP A 35 1.88 -23.17 9.95
N THR A 36 2.87 -22.46 9.40
CA THR A 36 4.29 -22.63 9.71
C THR A 36 4.87 -21.56 10.65
N ASN A 37 4.14 -20.48 10.94
CA ASN A 37 4.64 -19.38 11.76
C ASN A 37 4.92 -19.84 13.22
N PRO A 38 6.16 -19.68 13.72
CA PRO A 38 6.52 -20.08 15.08
C PRO A 38 5.77 -19.34 16.18
N ASP A 39 5.42 -18.05 16.00
CA ASP A 39 4.69 -17.27 17.01
C ASP A 39 3.24 -17.79 17.13
N VAL A 40 2.56 -18.01 16.01
CA VAL A 40 1.21 -18.63 15.99
C VAL A 40 1.24 -20.00 16.68
N THR A 41 2.24 -20.82 16.36
CA THR A 41 2.42 -22.15 16.97
C THR A 41 2.73 -22.05 18.47
N ALA A 42 3.52 -21.07 18.90
CA ALA A 42 3.80 -20.81 20.31
C ALA A 42 2.53 -20.42 21.08
N ARG A 43 1.68 -19.55 20.51
CA ARG A 43 0.38 -19.20 21.12
C ARG A 43 -0.59 -20.37 21.19
N LEU A 44 -0.60 -21.23 20.17
CA LEU A 44 -1.40 -22.47 20.20
C LEU A 44 -0.94 -23.40 21.32
N ASN A 45 0.36 -23.59 21.49
CA ASN A 45 0.89 -24.41 22.59
C ASN A 45 0.62 -23.77 23.96
N ALA A 46 0.62 -22.44 24.07
CA ALA A 46 0.22 -21.75 25.29
C ALA A 46 -1.27 -21.96 25.63
N LEU A 47 -2.16 -21.98 24.63
CA LEU A 47 -3.57 -22.33 24.82
C LEU A 47 -3.75 -23.79 25.29
N ARG A 48 -3.02 -24.73 24.68
CA ARG A 48 -3.03 -26.15 25.11
C ARG A 48 -2.51 -26.29 26.55
N ALA A 49 -1.46 -25.56 26.90
CA ALA A 49 -0.94 -25.53 28.26
C ALA A 49 -1.96 -24.97 29.26
N ALA A 50 -2.63 -23.85 28.94
CA ALA A 50 -3.67 -23.27 29.80
C ALA A 50 -4.90 -24.18 29.96
N THR A 51 -5.20 -24.98 28.93
CA THR A 51 -6.24 -26.01 29.01
C THR A 51 -5.88 -27.07 30.04
N ASN A 52 -4.66 -27.62 29.96
CA ASN A 52 -4.16 -28.59 30.92
C ASN A 52 -4.03 -27.99 32.33
N GLU A 53 -3.65 -26.72 32.46
CA GLU A 53 -3.57 -26.00 33.75
C GLU A 53 -4.95 -25.92 34.43
N THR A 54 -6.02 -25.72 33.64
CA THR A 54 -7.39 -25.76 34.16
C THR A 54 -7.73 -27.14 34.73
N ASP A 55 -7.32 -28.21 34.07
CA ASP A 55 -7.53 -29.58 34.55
C ASP A 55 -6.67 -29.92 35.78
N VAL A 56 -5.46 -29.36 35.88
CA VAL A 56 -4.64 -29.42 37.11
C VAL A 56 -5.39 -28.81 38.29
N ALA A 57 -6.01 -27.65 38.12
CA ALA A 57 -6.81 -27.03 39.18
C ALA A 57 -8.08 -27.83 39.52
N ARG A 58 -8.72 -28.46 38.52
CA ARG A 58 -9.84 -29.40 38.76
C ARG A 58 -9.41 -30.61 39.60
N GLY A 59 -8.12 -30.95 39.60
CA GLY A 59 -7.51 -31.90 40.53
C GLY A 59 -7.88 -31.66 42.00
N GLY A 60 -8.08 -30.39 42.40
CA GLY A 60 -8.48 -30.04 43.77
C GLY A 60 -9.85 -30.56 44.20
N TYR A 61 -10.72 -30.95 43.25
CA TYR A 61 -12.01 -31.57 43.56
C TYR A 61 -11.91 -33.07 43.86
N TYR A 62 -10.80 -33.70 43.50
CA TYR A 62 -10.60 -35.14 43.60
C TYR A 62 -9.71 -35.48 44.80
N PRO A 63 -9.79 -36.73 45.31
CA PRO A 63 -8.96 -37.13 46.42
C PRO A 63 -7.51 -37.29 45.97
N THR A 64 -6.56 -36.87 46.81
CA THR A 64 -5.15 -37.24 46.65
C THR A 64 -4.87 -38.54 47.39
N VAL A 65 -4.05 -39.41 46.81
CA VAL A 65 -3.66 -40.68 47.41
C VAL A 65 -2.14 -40.78 47.42
N ASP A 66 -1.57 -40.75 48.62
CA ASP A 66 -0.13 -40.66 48.85
C ASP A 66 0.38 -41.93 49.54
N LEU A 67 1.40 -42.56 48.96
CA LEU A 67 2.14 -43.66 49.60
C LEU A 67 3.38 -43.07 50.29
N SER A 68 3.47 -43.30 51.59
CA SER A 68 4.63 -42.95 52.41
C SER A 68 5.29 -44.22 52.94
N ALA A 69 6.61 -44.29 52.87
CA ALA A 69 7.41 -45.34 53.49
C ALA A 69 8.58 -44.69 54.22
N ASP A 70 8.81 -45.10 55.46
CA ASP A 70 9.85 -44.51 56.30
C ASP A 70 10.62 -45.61 57.04
N VAL A 71 11.90 -45.35 57.26
CA VAL A 71 12.78 -46.14 58.11
C VAL A 71 13.67 -45.18 58.89
N GLY A 72 13.82 -45.41 60.18
CA GLY A 72 14.55 -44.51 61.07
C GLY A 72 14.98 -45.21 62.34
N ARG A 73 15.78 -44.52 63.14
CA ARG A 73 16.17 -44.99 64.47
C ARG A 73 15.84 -43.91 65.47
N ASP A 74 14.94 -44.24 66.38
CA ASP A 74 14.51 -43.33 67.42
C ASP A 74 15.24 -43.67 68.72
N LYS A 75 15.46 -42.63 69.53
CA LYS A 75 16.05 -42.74 70.86
C LYS A 75 15.21 -41.92 71.81
N ASP A 76 14.37 -42.60 72.56
CA ASP A 76 13.44 -41.98 73.47
C ASP A 76 13.99 -41.99 74.90
N ARG A 77 13.70 -40.90 75.62
CA ARG A 77 14.01 -40.76 77.04
C ARG A 77 12.74 -40.35 77.76
N ILE A 78 12.09 -41.31 78.41
CA ILE A 78 10.87 -41.07 79.18
C ILE A 78 11.28 -40.74 80.63
N SER A 79 10.98 -39.52 81.10
CA SER A 79 11.37 -39.03 82.42
C SER A 79 10.32 -39.23 83.52
N THR A 80 9.08 -39.54 83.15
CA THR A 80 7.90 -39.58 84.06
C THR A 80 7.57 -40.98 84.59
N ARG A 81 8.24 -42.02 84.12
CA ARG A 81 8.20 -43.39 84.64
C ARG A 81 9.64 -43.88 84.62
N ALA A 82 10.15 -44.45 85.72
CA ALA A 82 11.54 -44.89 85.97
C ALA A 82 12.50 -44.69 84.78
N PRO A 83 13.50 -43.79 84.86
CA PRO A 83 14.19 -43.26 83.68
C PRO A 83 14.75 -44.37 82.80
N GLU A 84 14.08 -44.60 81.67
CA GLU A 84 14.43 -45.62 80.71
C GLU A 84 14.79 -44.94 79.39
N SER A 85 16.04 -45.10 78.98
CA SER A 85 16.47 -44.71 77.64
C SER A 85 16.35 -45.93 76.74
N ARG A 86 15.50 -45.84 75.72
CA ARG A 86 15.32 -46.92 74.74
C ARG A 86 15.71 -46.42 73.37
N SER A 87 16.37 -47.27 72.59
CA SER A 87 16.58 -47.04 71.18
C SER A 87 15.95 -48.18 70.41
N PHE A 88 15.19 -47.85 69.38
CA PHE A 88 14.56 -48.82 68.50
C PHE A 88 14.59 -48.32 67.06
N THR A 89 14.57 -49.25 66.13
CA THR A 89 14.44 -48.95 64.70
C THR A 89 12.97 -48.86 64.37
N ARG A 90 12.52 -47.74 63.80
CA ARG A 90 11.19 -47.61 63.22
C ARG A 90 11.23 -47.95 61.74
N SER A 91 10.19 -48.61 61.26
CA SER A 91 9.97 -48.83 59.84
C SER A 91 8.49 -48.94 59.56
N GLY A 92 7.98 -48.20 58.58
CA GLY A 92 6.55 -48.21 58.27
C GLY A 92 6.26 -47.92 56.81
N VAL A 93 5.08 -48.38 56.40
CA VAL A 93 4.46 -48.03 55.12
C VAL A 93 3.04 -47.59 55.42
N ALA A 94 2.64 -46.45 54.88
CA ALA A 94 1.29 -45.92 55.04
C ALA A 94 0.77 -45.31 53.75
N LEU A 95 -0.48 -45.63 53.43
CA LEU A 95 -1.28 -45.02 52.38
C LEU A 95 -2.20 -43.97 53.02
N THR A 96 -2.18 -42.75 52.49
CA THR A 96 -3.04 -41.65 52.96
C THR A 96 -3.89 -41.15 51.80
N ALA A 97 -5.20 -41.17 51.97
CA ALA A 97 -6.15 -40.53 51.06
C ALA A 97 -6.70 -39.25 51.72
N ASN A 98 -6.58 -38.11 51.03
CA ASN A 98 -7.11 -36.82 51.47
C ASN A 98 -8.12 -36.29 50.45
N GLN A 99 -9.31 -35.93 50.91
CA GLN A 99 -10.32 -35.25 50.11
C GLN A 99 -10.68 -33.92 50.76
N VAL A 100 -10.54 -32.83 50.02
CA VAL A 100 -11.10 -31.54 50.44
C VAL A 100 -12.61 -31.61 50.25
N LEU A 101 -13.37 -31.42 51.32
CA LEU A 101 -14.83 -31.33 51.27
C LEU A 101 -15.29 -29.88 51.14
N TRP A 102 -14.54 -28.95 51.75
CA TRP A 102 -14.79 -27.52 51.68
C TRP A 102 -13.48 -26.75 51.92
N ASP A 103 -13.21 -25.73 51.11
CA ASP A 103 -12.03 -24.86 51.21
C ASP A 103 -12.40 -23.38 51.06
N GLY A 104 -13.63 -23.02 51.44
CA GLY A 104 -14.12 -21.65 51.25
C GLY A 104 -14.28 -21.24 49.78
N LYS A 105 -14.53 -22.23 48.90
CA LYS A 105 -14.66 -22.08 47.43
C LYS A 105 -13.34 -21.75 46.71
N LEU A 106 -12.18 -21.98 47.34
CA LEU A 106 -10.88 -21.69 46.73
C LEU A 106 -10.69 -22.47 45.42
N THR A 107 -10.90 -23.79 45.44
CA THR A 107 -10.77 -24.65 44.25
C THR A 107 -11.77 -24.22 43.16
N ALA A 108 -12.99 -23.85 43.54
CA ALA A 108 -13.99 -23.38 42.59
C ALA A 108 -13.61 -22.08 41.89
N LYS A 109 -13.12 -21.10 42.66
CA LYS A 109 -12.67 -19.83 42.11
C LYS A 109 -11.38 -19.94 41.32
N GLU A 110 -10.51 -20.87 41.67
CA GLU A 110 -9.29 -21.15 40.90
C GLU A 110 -9.61 -21.78 39.53
N VAL A 111 -10.54 -22.74 39.48
CA VAL A 111 -10.99 -23.34 38.21
C VAL A 111 -11.70 -22.31 37.34
N GLU A 112 -12.49 -21.41 37.93
CA GLU A 112 -13.13 -20.29 37.22
C GLU A 112 -12.08 -19.30 36.66
N ARG A 113 -11.10 -18.90 37.47
CA ARG A 113 -9.98 -18.02 37.07
C ARG A 113 -9.22 -18.60 35.88
N LEU A 114 -8.83 -19.88 35.97
CA LEU A 114 -8.09 -20.55 34.91
C LEU A 114 -8.94 -20.81 33.66
N GLY A 115 -10.25 -21.02 33.82
CA GLY A 115 -11.20 -21.06 32.71
C GLY A 115 -11.18 -19.77 31.89
N HIS A 116 -11.23 -18.60 32.55
CA HIS A 116 -11.09 -17.31 31.90
C HIS A 116 -9.68 -17.11 31.32
N ALA A 117 -8.63 -17.51 32.04
CA ALA A 117 -7.26 -17.43 31.53
C ALA A 117 -7.05 -18.27 30.25
N ARG A 118 -7.67 -19.45 30.16
CA ARG A 118 -7.69 -20.29 28.94
C ARG A 118 -8.38 -19.57 27.78
N THR A 119 -9.54 -18.97 28.01
CA THR A 119 -10.26 -18.19 26.98
C THR A 119 -9.47 -16.95 26.54
N LEU A 120 -8.77 -16.28 27.47
CA LEU A 120 -7.80 -15.23 27.16
C LEU A 120 -6.71 -15.74 26.20
N ARG A 121 -6.09 -16.89 26.48
CA ARG A 121 -5.07 -17.49 25.58
C ARG A 121 -5.62 -17.83 24.20
N TYR A 122 -6.89 -18.20 24.11
CA TYR A 122 -7.54 -18.44 22.83
C TYR A 122 -7.64 -17.16 21.99
N PHE A 123 -8.06 -16.04 22.59
CA PHE A 123 -8.10 -14.76 21.88
C PHE A 123 -6.70 -14.23 21.51
N GLU A 124 -5.69 -14.46 22.35
CA GLU A 124 -4.29 -14.15 21.99
C GLU A 124 -3.80 -14.98 20.79
N PHE A 125 -4.20 -16.25 20.70
CA PHE A 125 -3.91 -17.10 19.55
C PHE A 125 -4.60 -16.60 18.28
N LEU A 126 -5.87 -16.18 18.35
CA LEU A 126 -6.56 -15.57 17.22
C LEU A 126 -5.88 -14.27 16.76
N GLY A 127 -5.50 -13.41 17.70
CA GLY A 127 -4.77 -12.17 17.39
C GLY A 127 -3.43 -12.43 16.69
N ALA A 128 -2.63 -13.36 17.21
CA ALA A 128 -1.37 -13.75 16.57
C ALA A 128 -1.58 -14.35 15.17
N THR A 129 -2.69 -15.04 14.94
CA THR A 129 -3.05 -15.59 13.62
C THR A 129 -3.37 -14.47 12.61
N GLU A 130 -4.16 -13.47 13.01
CA GLU A 130 -4.46 -12.29 12.19
C GLU A 130 -3.21 -11.44 11.91
N ASP A 131 -2.33 -11.27 12.90
CA ASP A 131 -1.06 -10.55 12.74
C ASP A 131 -0.11 -11.27 11.77
N ALA A 132 0.03 -12.60 11.90
CA ALA A 132 0.81 -13.41 10.96
C ALA A 132 0.23 -13.34 9.53
N ALA A 133 -1.10 -13.35 9.41
CA ALA A 133 -1.77 -13.20 8.13
C ALA A 133 -1.50 -11.83 7.49
N LEU A 134 -1.56 -10.76 8.28
CA LEU A 134 -1.23 -9.40 7.85
C LEU A 134 0.23 -9.27 7.41
N GLU A 135 1.17 -9.86 8.16
CA GLU A 135 2.60 -9.84 7.84
C GLU A 135 2.87 -10.54 6.50
N ALA A 136 2.27 -11.72 6.31
CA ALA A 136 2.37 -12.49 5.07
C ALA A 136 1.76 -11.75 3.88
N ALA A 137 0.57 -11.19 4.05
CA ALA A 137 -0.09 -10.41 3.01
C ALA A 137 0.70 -9.16 2.62
N ARG A 138 1.26 -8.44 3.61
CA ARG A 138 2.16 -7.30 3.35
C ARG A 138 3.39 -7.72 2.57
N ALA A 139 4.05 -8.80 2.96
CA ALA A 139 5.24 -9.28 2.25
C ALA A 139 4.91 -9.67 0.80
N TYR A 140 3.76 -10.31 0.55
CA TYR A 140 3.29 -10.63 -0.79
C TYR A 140 3.06 -9.37 -1.65
N ILE A 141 2.38 -8.36 -1.09
CA ILE A 141 2.13 -7.07 -1.76
C ILE A 141 3.46 -6.34 -2.04
N ASP A 142 4.39 -6.36 -1.09
CA ASP A 142 5.70 -5.73 -1.22
C ASP A 142 6.49 -6.35 -2.40
N VAL A 143 6.50 -7.68 -2.54
CA VAL A 143 7.16 -8.37 -3.67
C VAL A 143 6.51 -7.99 -5.01
N LEU A 144 5.18 -7.97 -5.10
CA LEU A 144 4.48 -7.53 -6.31
C LEU A 144 4.85 -6.08 -6.69
N ARG A 145 4.86 -5.18 -5.70
CA ARG A 145 5.22 -3.77 -5.88
C ARG A 145 6.62 -3.64 -6.44
N PHE A 146 7.62 -4.22 -5.76
CA PHE A 146 9.02 -4.04 -6.14
C PHE A 146 9.38 -4.75 -7.44
N ARG A 147 8.73 -5.87 -7.79
CA ARG A 147 8.85 -6.44 -9.14
C ARG A 147 8.38 -5.45 -10.21
N LYS A 148 7.24 -4.79 -9.98
CA LYS A 148 6.75 -3.77 -10.91
C LYS A 148 7.66 -2.56 -10.98
N LEU A 149 8.23 -2.12 -9.85
CA LEU A 149 9.19 -1.01 -9.82
C LEU A 149 10.48 -1.33 -10.57
N VAL A 150 11.02 -2.55 -10.43
CA VAL A 150 12.16 -3.03 -11.21
C VAL A 150 11.84 -2.97 -12.70
N THR A 151 10.69 -3.49 -13.15
CA THR A 151 10.28 -3.40 -14.56
C THR A 151 10.20 -1.95 -15.06
N LEU A 152 9.67 -1.03 -14.26
CA LEU A 152 9.63 0.39 -14.62
C LEU A 152 11.04 1.01 -14.71
N ALA A 153 11.97 0.60 -13.84
CA ALA A 153 13.34 1.06 -13.85
C ALA A 153 14.14 0.48 -15.03
N GLU A 154 13.88 -0.79 -15.40
CA GLU A 154 14.41 -1.44 -16.61
C GLU A 154 13.97 -0.69 -17.86
N ASP A 155 12.67 -0.42 -18.00
CA ASP A 155 12.12 0.36 -19.13
C ASP A 155 12.79 1.74 -19.22
N ASN A 156 12.92 2.43 -18.08
CA ASN A 156 13.56 3.75 -18.02
C ASN A 156 15.04 3.69 -18.44
N TYR A 157 15.80 2.71 -17.96
CA TYR A 157 17.18 2.47 -18.36
C TYR A 157 17.30 2.21 -19.86
N ILE A 158 16.45 1.35 -20.42
CA ILE A 158 16.43 1.02 -21.85
C ILE A 158 16.18 2.28 -22.70
N GLN A 159 15.20 3.11 -22.33
CA GLN A 159 14.94 4.36 -23.07
C GLN A 159 16.12 5.34 -22.99
N HIS A 160 16.73 5.48 -21.80
CA HIS A 160 17.89 6.35 -21.62
C HIS A 160 19.11 5.86 -22.41
N LYS A 161 19.34 4.55 -22.42
CA LYS A 161 20.43 3.91 -23.17
C LYS A 161 20.24 4.10 -24.67
N TYR A 162 19.03 3.88 -25.17
CA TYR A 162 18.68 4.08 -26.57
C TYR A 162 18.98 5.51 -27.03
N VAL A 163 18.51 6.52 -26.28
CA VAL A 163 18.74 7.92 -26.62
C VAL A 163 20.22 8.33 -26.50
N PHE A 164 20.93 7.82 -25.48
CA PHE A 164 22.37 8.04 -25.33
C PHE A 164 23.15 7.52 -26.54
N ASP A 165 22.84 6.31 -27.03
CA ASP A 165 23.52 5.73 -28.19
C ASP A 165 23.26 6.53 -29.48
N GLN A 166 22.07 7.09 -29.64
CA GLN A 166 21.77 8.00 -30.73
C GLN A 166 22.56 9.31 -30.65
N LEU A 167 22.64 9.91 -29.46
CA LEU A 167 23.42 11.15 -29.24
C LEU A 167 24.91 10.91 -29.44
N GLN A 168 25.44 9.80 -28.94
CA GLN A 168 26.84 9.43 -29.11
C GLN A 168 27.17 9.20 -30.58
N SER A 169 26.29 8.56 -31.34
CA SER A 169 26.46 8.35 -32.79
C SER A 169 26.48 9.68 -33.55
N LYS A 170 25.58 10.61 -33.22
CA LYS A 170 25.56 11.97 -33.81
C LYS A 170 26.81 12.78 -33.46
N PHE A 171 27.29 12.68 -32.22
CA PHE A 171 28.52 13.34 -31.79
C PHE A 171 29.75 12.78 -32.53
N LYS A 172 29.88 11.46 -32.64
CA LYS A 172 30.96 10.79 -33.40
C LYS A 172 30.95 11.16 -34.89
N ALA A 173 29.76 11.41 -35.46
CA ALA A 173 29.60 11.88 -36.83
C ALA A 173 29.85 13.40 -37.01
N GLY A 174 30.23 14.13 -35.95
CA GLY A 174 30.54 15.56 -36.00
C GLY A 174 29.32 16.49 -36.08
N VAL A 175 28.10 15.95 -35.97
CA VAL A 175 26.84 16.71 -36.08
C VAL A 175 26.14 16.92 -34.72
N GLY A 176 26.77 16.50 -33.62
CA GLY A 176 26.27 16.64 -32.24
C GLY A 176 27.16 17.54 -31.39
N ARG A 177 26.61 18.06 -30.29
CA ARG A 177 27.36 18.86 -29.29
C ARG A 177 27.94 17.92 -28.23
N GLY A 178 29.21 18.08 -27.88
CA GLY A 178 29.85 17.25 -26.84
C GLY A 178 29.15 17.32 -25.48
N VAL A 179 28.66 18.51 -25.10
CA VAL A 179 27.90 18.72 -23.86
C VAL A 179 26.62 17.89 -23.82
N ASP A 180 25.92 17.72 -24.95
CA ASP A 180 24.69 16.91 -25.00
C ASP A 180 25.00 15.42 -24.75
N SER A 181 26.16 14.94 -25.22
CA SER A 181 26.62 13.56 -24.97
C SER A 181 26.94 13.34 -23.48
N GLU A 182 27.64 14.28 -22.83
CA GLU A 182 27.95 14.20 -21.40
C GLU A 182 26.69 14.27 -20.53
N GLN A 183 25.74 15.15 -20.88
CA GLN A 183 24.47 15.23 -20.16
C GLN A 183 23.63 13.96 -20.32
N ALA A 184 23.62 13.34 -21.51
CA ALA A 184 22.95 12.06 -21.72
C ALA A 184 23.63 10.92 -20.94
N ASN A 185 24.97 10.91 -20.89
CA ASN A 185 25.73 9.96 -20.08
C ASN A 185 25.35 10.06 -18.60
N ALA A 186 25.28 11.29 -18.05
CA ALA A 186 24.89 11.52 -16.66
C ALA A 186 23.48 10.99 -16.35
N ARG A 187 22.53 11.13 -17.28
CA ARG A 187 21.16 10.62 -17.11
C ARG A 187 21.07 9.10 -17.22
N LEU A 188 21.84 8.49 -18.13
CA LEU A 188 21.96 7.04 -18.21
C LEU A 188 22.54 6.46 -16.92
N ALA A 189 23.60 7.05 -16.38
CA ALA A 189 24.19 6.65 -15.11
C ALA A 189 23.20 6.78 -13.94
N LEU A 190 22.38 7.84 -13.91
CA LEU A 190 21.32 7.99 -12.93
C LEU A 190 20.24 6.89 -13.08
N ALA A 191 19.84 6.57 -14.30
CA ALA A 191 18.88 5.48 -14.55
C ALA A 191 19.42 4.11 -14.12
N GLU A 192 20.70 3.84 -14.37
CA GLU A 192 21.39 2.62 -13.92
C GLU A 192 21.47 2.53 -12.37
N SER A 193 21.76 3.65 -11.70
CA SER A 193 21.74 3.73 -10.24
C SER A 193 20.35 3.45 -9.67
N ASN A 194 19.30 4.02 -10.28
CA ASN A 194 17.92 3.76 -9.89
C ASN A 194 17.55 2.28 -10.08
N LEU A 195 17.91 1.67 -11.21
CA LEU A 195 17.66 0.25 -11.46
C LEU A 195 18.37 -0.64 -10.43
N THR A 196 19.64 -0.36 -10.14
CA THR A 196 20.40 -1.08 -9.11
C THR A 196 19.73 -0.99 -7.75
N THR A 197 19.20 0.20 -7.40
CA THR A 197 18.47 0.43 -6.15
C THR A 197 17.18 -0.39 -6.09
N GLU A 198 16.38 -0.42 -7.16
CA GLU A 198 15.13 -1.19 -7.16
C GLU A 198 15.38 -2.71 -7.14
N ILE A 199 16.46 -3.19 -7.77
CA ILE A 199 16.87 -4.60 -7.68
C ILE A 199 17.27 -4.96 -6.25
N ALA A 200 18.03 -4.10 -5.57
CA ALA A 200 18.38 -4.30 -4.16
C ALA A 200 17.14 -4.30 -3.26
N ASN A 201 16.21 -3.36 -3.46
CA ASN A 201 14.94 -3.34 -2.73
C ASN A 201 14.11 -4.62 -2.96
N LEU A 202 14.05 -5.12 -4.20
CA LEU A 202 13.37 -6.37 -4.53
C LEU A 202 14.00 -7.56 -3.81
N HIS A 203 15.33 -7.62 -3.75
CA HIS A 203 16.05 -8.63 -2.98
C HIS A 203 15.66 -8.62 -1.50
N ASP A 204 15.63 -7.43 -0.88
CA ASP A 204 15.32 -7.27 0.55
C ASP A 204 13.88 -7.70 0.87
N VAL A 205 12.90 -7.30 0.06
CA VAL A 205 11.50 -7.72 0.27
C VAL A 205 11.28 -9.20 -0.05
N SER A 206 12.02 -9.77 -1.00
CA SER A 206 11.97 -11.20 -1.30
C SER A 206 12.56 -12.03 -0.16
N SER A 207 13.63 -11.53 0.47
CA SER A 207 14.21 -12.14 1.68
C SER A 207 13.25 -12.05 2.87
N ARG A 208 12.55 -10.93 3.03
CA ARG A 208 11.48 -10.78 4.03
C ARG A 208 10.33 -11.75 3.78
N TYR A 209 9.91 -11.92 2.53
CA TYR A 209 8.88 -12.89 2.15
C TYR A 209 9.30 -14.31 2.52
N LEU A 210 10.53 -14.71 2.19
CA LEU A 210 11.09 -16.02 2.57
C LEU A 210 11.06 -16.24 4.08
N ARG A 211 11.41 -15.23 4.89
CA ARG A 211 11.34 -15.32 6.36
C ARG A 211 9.93 -15.58 6.88
N ILE A 212 8.91 -14.98 6.27
CA ILE A 212 7.52 -15.02 6.78
C ILE A 212 6.75 -16.23 6.25
N VAL A 213 6.88 -16.52 4.96
CA VAL A 213 6.12 -17.59 4.27
C VAL A 213 6.89 -18.92 4.30
N GLY A 214 8.21 -18.88 4.51
CA GLY A 214 9.07 -20.06 4.56
C GLY A 214 9.54 -20.57 3.20
N GLU A 215 9.20 -19.88 2.10
CA GLU A 215 9.71 -20.18 0.75
C GLU A 215 9.95 -18.91 -0.07
N ALA A 216 10.81 -19.01 -1.08
CA ALA A 216 11.07 -17.89 -1.97
C ALA A 216 9.83 -17.58 -2.82
N PRO A 217 9.54 -16.31 -3.12
CA PRO A 217 8.37 -15.95 -3.91
C PRO A 217 8.50 -16.52 -5.33
N ALA A 218 7.49 -17.24 -5.81
CA ALA A 218 7.46 -17.81 -7.16
C ALA A 218 7.69 -16.73 -8.24
N GLY A 219 8.30 -17.09 -9.37
CA GLY A 219 8.62 -16.14 -10.44
C GLY A 219 7.40 -15.38 -10.98
N GLY A 220 6.24 -16.04 -11.04
CA GLY A 220 4.94 -15.42 -11.32
C GLY A 220 4.03 -15.50 -10.09
N LEU A 221 3.69 -14.34 -9.52
CA LEU A 221 2.68 -14.22 -8.47
C LEU A 221 1.35 -13.77 -9.08
N SER A 222 0.24 -14.32 -8.59
CA SER A 222 -1.09 -13.91 -9.03
C SER A 222 -1.42 -12.50 -8.55
N ALA A 223 -2.23 -11.78 -9.35
CA ALA A 223 -2.79 -10.49 -8.95
C ALA A 223 -3.59 -10.62 -7.64
N LEU A 224 -3.63 -9.53 -6.89
CA LEU A 224 -4.34 -9.48 -5.61
C LEU A 224 -5.86 -9.55 -5.84
N PRO A 225 -6.60 -10.33 -5.02
CA PRO A 225 -8.05 -10.25 -5.00
C PRO A 225 -8.50 -8.87 -4.48
N LYS A 226 -9.71 -8.45 -4.84
CA LYS A 226 -10.32 -7.25 -4.23
C LYS A 226 -10.72 -7.58 -2.79
N LEU A 227 -10.12 -6.87 -1.84
CA LEU A 227 -10.34 -7.08 -0.39
C LEU A 227 -11.18 -5.96 0.27
N ASP A 228 -11.93 -5.22 -0.55
CA ASP A 228 -12.84 -4.16 -0.12
C ASP A 228 -14.23 -4.67 0.30
N SER A 229 -14.49 -5.97 0.13
CA SER A 229 -15.74 -6.60 0.53
C SER A 229 -16.04 -6.43 2.02
N GLY A 230 -17.25 -5.97 2.34
CA GLY A 230 -17.72 -5.82 3.72
C GLY A 230 -17.11 -4.63 4.49
N LEU A 231 -16.37 -3.74 3.81
CA LEU A 231 -15.98 -2.44 4.35
C LEU A 231 -17.10 -1.43 4.11
N ALA A 232 -17.68 -0.90 5.18
CA ALA A 232 -18.65 0.20 5.09
C ALA A 232 -17.97 1.46 4.55
N ALA A 233 -18.77 2.38 4.00
CA ALA A 233 -18.28 3.67 3.53
C ALA A 233 -17.89 4.61 4.68
N ASP A 234 -18.57 4.46 5.83
CA ASP A 234 -18.41 5.30 7.01
C ASP A 234 -17.40 4.71 8.02
N ASN A 235 -16.50 5.57 8.50
CA ASN A 235 -15.43 5.20 9.43
C ASN A 235 -15.97 4.81 10.81
N ALA A 236 -16.98 5.53 11.31
CA ALA A 236 -17.57 5.22 12.61
C ALA A 236 -18.21 3.81 12.63
N GLN A 237 -18.90 3.44 11.55
CA GLN A 237 -19.44 2.10 11.39
C GLN A 237 -18.33 1.02 11.35
N VAL A 238 -17.23 1.25 10.64
CA VAL A 238 -16.10 0.29 10.60
C VAL A 238 -15.46 0.13 11.98
N VAL A 239 -15.26 1.23 12.71
CA VAL A 239 -14.73 1.23 14.08
C VAL A 239 -15.64 0.46 15.02
N SER A 240 -16.95 0.76 15.04
CA SER A 240 -17.90 0.07 15.93
C SER A 240 -17.94 -1.44 15.70
N GLN A 241 -17.89 -1.89 14.45
CA GLN A 241 -17.81 -3.32 14.10
C GLN A 241 -16.52 -3.96 14.61
N ALA A 242 -15.39 -3.26 14.49
CA ALA A 242 -14.10 -3.75 14.98
C ALA A 242 -14.09 -3.90 16.50
N LEU A 243 -14.60 -2.90 17.23
CA LEU A 243 -14.65 -2.92 18.70
C LEU A 243 -15.46 -4.09 19.26
N ALA A 244 -16.45 -4.58 18.52
CA ALA A 244 -17.29 -5.71 18.92
C ALA A 244 -16.65 -7.09 18.70
N LYS A 245 -15.67 -7.21 17.79
CA LYS A 245 -15.12 -8.51 17.35
C LYS A 245 -13.61 -8.67 17.53
N ASN A 246 -12.89 -7.60 17.84
CA ASN A 246 -11.43 -7.62 17.93
C ASN A 246 -10.95 -8.50 19.10
N ALA A 247 -10.07 -9.46 18.81
CA ALA A 247 -9.63 -10.44 19.81
C ALA A 247 -8.78 -9.82 20.92
N SER A 248 -8.05 -8.72 20.68
CA SER A 248 -7.27 -8.08 21.75
C SER A 248 -8.15 -7.46 22.84
N ILE A 249 -9.33 -6.96 22.46
CA ILE A 249 -10.33 -6.46 23.42
C ILE A 249 -10.95 -7.62 24.18
N SER A 250 -11.35 -8.70 23.48
CA SER A 250 -11.92 -9.90 24.10
C SER A 250 -10.94 -10.57 25.07
N ALA A 251 -9.66 -10.64 24.71
CA ALA A 251 -8.57 -11.06 25.57
C ALA A 251 -8.52 -10.22 26.87
N ALA A 252 -8.51 -8.88 26.74
CA ALA A 252 -8.45 -8.01 27.90
C ALA A 252 -9.71 -8.12 28.81
N ILE A 253 -10.88 -8.40 28.24
CA ILE A 253 -12.11 -8.70 28.99
C ILE A 253 -11.95 -10.00 29.79
N GLU A 254 -11.47 -11.08 29.16
CA GLU A 254 -11.25 -12.36 29.85
C GLU A 254 -10.15 -12.26 30.92
N ASN A 255 -9.13 -11.42 30.71
CA ASN A 255 -8.15 -11.11 31.74
C ASN A 255 -8.81 -10.43 32.96
N LEU A 256 -9.69 -9.45 32.74
CA LEU A 256 -10.46 -8.82 33.83
C LEU A 256 -11.30 -9.85 34.59
N ARG A 257 -12.01 -10.73 33.89
CA ARG A 257 -12.82 -11.80 34.49
C ARG A 257 -11.97 -12.79 35.29
N ALA A 258 -10.80 -13.15 34.78
CA ALA A 258 -9.84 -13.99 35.52
C ALA A 258 -9.40 -13.31 36.82
N VAL A 259 -9.03 -12.03 36.78
CA VAL A 259 -8.62 -11.28 37.99
C VAL A 259 -9.78 -11.14 38.98
N GLN A 260 -11.02 -10.95 38.53
CA GLN A 260 -12.21 -10.94 39.39
C GLN A 260 -12.45 -12.28 40.08
N ALA A 261 -12.32 -13.40 39.35
CA ALA A 261 -12.43 -14.73 39.93
C ALA A 261 -11.32 -14.99 40.95
N ASP A 262 -10.09 -14.56 40.67
CA ASP A 262 -8.96 -14.65 41.61
C ASP A 262 -9.19 -13.83 42.89
N ALA A 263 -9.74 -12.63 42.74
CA ALA A 263 -10.12 -11.76 43.86
C ALA A 263 -11.20 -12.42 44.73
N ALA A 264 -12.24 -13.01 44.13
CA ALA A 264 -13.27 -13.74 44.85
C ALA A 264 -12.72 -14.98 45.59
N GLY A 265 -11.66 -15.60 45.07
CA GLY A 265 -10.93 -16.67 45.76
C GLY A 265 -10.21 -16.19 47.03
N LYS A 266 -9.93 -14.89 47.17
CA LYS A 266 -9.28 -14.33 48.38
C LYS A 266 -10.21 -14.22 49.58
N ASP A 267 -11.50 -14.53 49.40
CA ASP A 267 -12.46 -14.68 50.50
C ASP A 267 -12.38 -16.06 51.19
N SER A 268 -11.66 -17.02 50.61
CA SER A 268 -11.52 -18.38 51.15
C SER A 268 -10.90 -18.43 52.56
N PRO A 269 -9.81 -17.69 52.88
CA PRO A 269 -9.21 -17.71 54.22
C PRO A 269 -10.15 -17.28 55.36
N PHE A 270 -11.23 -16.54 55.06
CA PHE A 270 -12.23 -16.14 56.04
C PHE A 270 -13.27 -17.24 56.34
N GLN A 271 -13.11 -18.42 55.78
CA GLN A 271 -13.99 -19.58 55.94
C GLN A 271 -13.20 -20.79 56.45
N PRO A 272 -13.85 -21.75 57.15
CA PRO A 272 -13.17 -22.98 57.55
C PRO A 272 -12.79 -23.82 56.33
N ARG A 273 -11.74 -24.62 56.47
CA ARG A 273 -11.38 -25.71 55.54
C ARG A 273 -11.75 -27.04 56.19
N VAL A 274 -12.53 -27.86 55.48
CA VAL A 274 -12.98 -29.18 55.93
C VAL A 274 -12.43 -30.25 54.99
N GLU A 275 -11.74 -31.24 55.54
CA GLU A 275 -11.09 -32.33 54.81
C GLU A 275 -11.46 -33.68 55.41
N ALA A 276 -11.73 -34.67 54.55
CA ALA A 276 -11.78 -36.07 54.94
C ALA A 276 -10.42 -36.72 54.71
N ARG A 277 -9.85 -37.33 55.76
CA ARG A 277 -8.57 -38.04 55.72
C ARG A 277 -8.76 -39.48 56.12
N VAL A 278 -8.31 -40.39 55.27
CA VAL A 278 -8.20 -41.81 55.58
C VAL A 278 -6.74 -42.21 55.48
N ARG A 279 -6.17 -42.72 56.57
CA ARG A 279 -4.80 -43.24 56.61
C ARG A 279 -4.83 -44.69 57.02
N THR A 280 -4.21 -45.56 56.25
CA THR A 280 -3.96 -46.95 56.64
C THR A 280 -2.48 -47.22 56.54
N GLY A 281 -1.91 -47.86 57.55
CA GLY A 281 -0.48 -48.13 57.59
C GLY A 281 -0.14 -49.29 58.48
N PHE A 282 1.01 -49.90 58.18
CA PHE A 282 1.58 -50.98 58.96
C PHE A 282 3.08 -50.77 59.12
N GLY A 283 3.62 -51.19 60.26
CA GLY A 283 5.03 -51.00 60.55
C GLY A 283 5.48 -51.61 61.87
N ASN A 284 6.79 -51.55 62.08
CA ASN A 284 7.44 -51.86 63.35
C ASN A 284 7.80 -50.55 64.03
N ASN A 285 7.42 -50.44 65.30
CA ASN A 285 7.64 -49.28 66.14
C ASN A 285 7.16 -47.95 65.54
N PHE A 286 6.07 -48.02 64.77
CA PHE A 286 5.60 -46.94 63.87
C PHE A 286 5.10 -45.69 64.61
N ASP A 287 4.56 -45.87 65.83
CA ASP A 287 4.09 -44.76 66.69
C ASP A 287 5.04 -44.51 67.87
N GLY A 288 6.29 -44.96 67.78
CA GLY A 288 7.29 -44.82 68.86
C GLY A 288 7.12 -45.81 70.03
N LEU A 289 6.25 -46.81 69.89
CA LEU A 289 6.08 -47.91 70.85
C LEU A 289 6.77 -49.16 70.32
N ILE A 290 7.39 -49.98 71.17
CA ILE A 290 8.00 -51.23 70.70
C ILE A 290 6.91 -52.25 70.39
N ASP A 291 6.41 -52.24 69.16
CA ASP A 291 5.34 -53.10 68.70
C ASP A 291 5.38 -53.31 67.17
N ARG A 292 4.53 -54.24 66.70
CA ARG A 292 4.14 -54.31 65.30
C ARG A 292 2.70 -53.86 65.22
N LYS A 293 2.46 -52.76 64.51
CA LYS A 293 1.14 -52.14 64.43
C LYS A 293 0.63 -52.13 63.01
N SER A 294 -0.66 -52.38 62.87
CA SER A 294 -1.45 -52.10 61.67
C SER A 294 -2.63 -51.25 62.11
N ALA A 295 -2.77 -50.06 61.54
CA ALA A 295 -3.80 -49.11 61.94
C ALA A 295 -4.44 -48.46 60.72
N THR A 296 -5.77 -48.38 60.75
CA THR A 296 -6.56 -47.59 59.82
C THR A 296 -7.30 -46.51 60.61
N THR A 297 -7.20 -45.28 60.16
CA THR A 297 -7.78 -44.12 60.81
C THR A 297 -8.52 -43.29 59.77
N ALA A 298 -9.80 -43.02 60.02
CA ALA A 298 -10.62 -42.11 59.23
C ALA A 298 -11.01 -40.92 60.09
N GLN A 299 -10.78 -39.70 59.61
CA GLN A 299 -11.00 -38.46 60.33
C GLN A 299 -11.60 -37.39 59.42
N LEU A 300 -12.43 -36.54 60.00
CA LEU A 300 -12.82 -35.26 59.42
C LEU A 300 -12.04 -34.17 60.15
N LEU A 301 -11.28 -33.37 59.40
CA LEU A 301 -10.46 -32.29 59.93
C LEU A 301 -11.09 -30.95 59.55
N LEU A 302 -11.35 -30.12 60.55
CA LEU A 302 -11.75 -28.72 60.36
C LEU A 302 -10.59 -27.83 60.80
N ASN A 303 -10.05 -27.07 59.86
CA ASN A 303 -9.00 -26.08 60.09
C ASN A 303 -9.54 -24.69 59.75
N TRP A 304 -9.46 -23.74 60.68
CA TRP A 304 -9.89 -22.36 60.42
C TRP A 304 -8.90 -21.37 61.02
N ASN A 305 -8.24 -20.58 60.16
CA ASN A 305 -7.44 -19.45 60.60
C ASN A 305 -8.37 -18.27 60.91
N LEU A 306 -8.49 -17.92 62.19
CA LEU A 306 -9.35 -16.81 62.63
C LEU A 306 -8.67 -15.44 62.51
N TYR A 307 -7.33 -15.41 62.48
CA TYR A 307 -6.57 -14.16 62.40
C TYR A 307 -5.14 -14.38 61.88
N ASN A 308 -4.84 -13.80 60.72
CA ASN A 308 -3.54 -13.90 60.05
C ASN A 308 -2.75 -12.57 60.08
N GLY A 309 -2.77 -11.86 61.20
CA GLY A 309 -2.03 -10.60 61.36
C GLY A 309 -2.50 -9.46 60.43
N GLY A 310 -3.76 -9.49 59.97
CA GLY A 310 -4.31 -8.53 59.01
C GLY A 310 -3.94 -8.76 57.54
N SER A 311 -3.12 -9.78 57.24
CA SER A 311 -2.63 -10.08 55.89
C SER A 311 -3.75 -10.38 54.89
N ASP A 312 -4.78 -11.12 55.32
CA ASP A 312 -5.89 -11.51 54.45
C ASP A 312 -6.74 -10.29 54.03
N SER A 313 -6.95 -9.34 54.95
CA SER A 313 -7.63 -8.08 54.63
C SER A 313 -6.81 -7.20 53.67
N ALA A 314 -5.48 -7.13 53.87
CA ALA A 314 -4.59 -6.43 52.96
C ALA A 314 -4.58 -7.06 51.56
N ARG A 315 -4.67 -8.40 51.48
CA ARG A 315 -4.78 -9.12 50.21
C ARG A 315 -6.09 -8.83 49.47
N VAL A 316 -7.23 -8.76 50.17
CA VAL A 316 -8.50 -8.34 49.54
C VAL A 316 -8.39 -6.93 48.96
N LYS A 317 -7.79 -5.98 49.71
CA LYS A 317 -7.55 -4.61 49.22
C LYS A 317 -6.62 -4.58 48.00
N GLN A 318 -5.53 -5.34 48.02
CA GLN A 318 -4.61 -5.49 46.90
C GLN A 318 -5.35 -5.95 45.63
N PHE A 319 -6.23 -6.94 45.76
CA PHE A 319 -6.98 -7.47 44.62
C PHE A 319 -8.04 -6.49 44.07
N ALA A 320 -8.59 -5.62 44.92
CA ALA A 320 -9.44 -4.52 44.44
C ALA A 320 -8.67 -3.58 43.48
N ASP A 321 -7.41 -3.25 43.81
CA ASP A 321 -6.56 -2.44 42.93
C ASP A 321 -6.15 -3.18 41.65
N LEU A 322 -5.92 -4.50 41.72
CA LEU A 322 -5.63 -5.32 40.53
C LEU A 322 -6.85 -5.41 39.58
N ILE A 323 -8.07 -5.44 40.10
CA ILE A 323 -9.29 -5.36 39.28
C ILE A 323 -9.35 -4.02 38.55
N ASN A 324 -9.06 -2.90 39.25
CA ASN A 324 -9.01 -1.57 38.62
C ASN A 324 -7.94 -1.51 37.52
N GLN A 325 -6.76 -2.06 37.78
CA GLN A 325 -5.67 -2.15 36.80
C GLN A 325 -6.08 -2.96 35.56
N ALA A 326 -6.72 -4.12 35.74
CA ALA A 326 -7.21 -4.92 34.61
C ALA A 326 -8.31 -4.19 33.81
N GLY A 327 -9.18 -3.43 34.49
CA GLY A 327 -10.16 -2.56 33.85
C GLY A 327 -9.52 -1.44 33.02
N ASP A 328 -8.47 -0.80 33.52
CA ASP A 328 -7.68 0.19 32.78
C ASP A 328 -6.99 -0.42 31.54
N GLN A 329 -6.45 -1.64 31.65
CA GLN A 329 -5.83 -2.35 30.53
C GLN A 329 -6.85 -2.69 29.42
N ARG A 330 -8.06 -3.12 29.78
CA ARG A 330 -9.17 -3.32 28.83
C ARG A 330 -9.54 -2.03 28.11
N ASP A 331 -9.69 -0.93 28.84
CA ASP A 331 -10.05 0.36 28.25
C ASP A 331 -8.93 0.89 27.33
N LYS A 332 -7.65 0.65 27.69
CA LYS A 332 -6.50 0.92 26.82
C LYS A 332 -6.56 0.11 25.52
N ALA A 333 -6.76 -1.20 25.61
CA ALA A 333 -6.85 -2.07 24.43
C ALA A 333 -7.95 -1.58 23.46
N CYS A 334 -9.11 -1.18 23.99
CA CYS A 334 -10.17 -0.61 23.17
C CYS A 334 -9.76 0.70 22.47
N ARG A 335 -9.08 1.61 23.16
CA ARG A 335 -8.60 2.88 22.57
C ARG A 335 -7.55 2.65 21.48
N ASP A 336 -6.61 1.72 21.72
CA ASP A 336 -5.56 1.38 20.76
C ASP A 336 -6.15 0.75 19.48
N VAL A 337 -7.13 -0.15 19.62
CA VAL A 337 -7.86 -0.73 18.48
C VAL A 337 -8.65 0.34 17.73
N ARG A 338 -9.37 1.22 18.45
CA ARG A 338 -10.12 2.33 17.83
C ARG A 338 -9.23 3.21 16.95
N GLN A 339 -8.06 3.61 17.47
CA GLN A 339 -7.10 4.41 16.71
C GLN A 339 -6.58 3.64 15.49
N THR A 340 -6.17 2.39 15.68
CA THR A 340 -5.59 1.55 14.61
C THR A 340 -6.56 1.35 13.46
N VAL A 341 -7.82 1.02 13.75
CA VAL A 341 -8.87 0.81 12.75
C VAL A 341 -9.23 2.12 12.06
N ALA A 342 -9.38 3.22 12.80
CA ALA A 342 -9.74 4.51 12.23
C ALA A 342 -8.68 5.03 11.24
N ILE A 343 -7.39 4.85 11.56
CA ILE A 343 -6.27 5.21 10.68
C ILE A 343 -6.24 4.28 9.46
N ALA A 344 -6.32 2.96 9.67
CA ALA A 344 -6.26 1.99 8.56
C ALA A 344 -7.39 2.20 7.54
N HIS A 345 -8.61 2.51 8.01
CA HIS A 345 -9.74 2.79 7.11
C HIS A 345 -9.61 4.15 6.42
N ASN A 346 -9.12 5.19 7.12
CA ASN A 346 -8.87 6.50 6.50
C ASN A 346 -7.81 6.42 5.39
N ASP A 347 -6.79 5.57 5.55
CA ASP A 347 -5.76 5.32 4.54
C ASP A 347 -6.35 4.83 3.20
N ILE A 348 -7.46 4.09 3.22
CA ILE A 348 -8.17 3.64 2.00
C ILE A 348 -8.73 4.85 1.24
N HIS A 349 -9.44 5.74 1.95
CA HIS A 349 -10.01 6.95 1.35
C HIS A 349 -8.93 7.88 0.81
N ARG A 350 -7.83 8.06 1.55
CA ARG A 350 -6.65 8.82 1.11
C ARG A 350 -6.07 8.20 -0.18
N ALA A 351 -5.79 6.90 -0.18
CA ALA A 351 -5.15 6.22 -1.31
C ALA A 351 -6.02 6.24 -2.58
N ARG A 352 -7.35 6.06 -2.46
CA ARG A 352 -8.30 6.19 -3.59
C ARG A 352 -8.28 7.59 -4.20
N THR A 353 -8.31 8.62 -3.35
CA THR A 353 -8.26 10.03 -3.79
C THR A 353 -6.92 10.34 -4.48
N GLN A 354 -5.81 9.87 -3.91
CA GLN A 354 -4.48 10.05 -4.45
C GLN A 354 -4.29 9.34 -5.80
N LEU A 355 -4.79 8.11 -5.94
CA LEU A 355 -4.74 7.35 -7.19
C LEU A 355 -5.42 8.10 -8.35
N THR A 356 -6.57 8.71 -8.09
CA THR A 356 -7.28 9.50 -9.13
C THR A 356 -6.45 10.68 -9.63
N ALA A 357 -5.71 11.35 -8.74
CA ALA A 357 -4.83 12.46 -9.12
C ALA A 357 -3.55 11.98 -9.83
N LEU A 358 -2.96 10.89 -9.35
CA LEU A 358 -1.76 10.30 -9.97
C LEU A 358 -2.06 9.72 -11.35
N ASP A 359 -3.23 9.12 -11.56
CA ASP A 359 -3.68 8.63 -12.86
C ASP A 359 -3.70 9.76 -13.91
N ARG A 360 -4.33 10.89 -13.56
CA ARG A 360 -4.35 12.09 -14.41
C ARG A 360 -2.94 12.62 -14.68
N ASN A 361 -2.05 12.57 -13.69
CA ASN A 361 -0.65 12.99 -13.83
C ASN A 361 0.10 12.10 -14.83
N VAL A 362 0.00 10.77 -14.68
CA VAL A 362 0.60 9.80 -15.60
C VAL A 362 0.08 10.03 -17.03
N LEU A 363 -1.24 10.08 -17.21
CA LEU A 363 -1.84 10.29 -18.55
C LEU A 363 -1.41 11.61 -19.20
N ALA A 364 -1.23 12.68 -18.41
CA ALA A 364 -0.77 13.97 -18.92
C ALA A 364 0.71 13.91 -19.35
N ILE A 365 1.57 13.31 -18.53
CA ILE A 365 3.01 13.17 -18.83
C ILE A 365 3.23 12.22 -20.01
N GLU A 366 2.46 11.12 -20.11
CA GLU A 366 2.53 10.21 -21.26
C GLU A 366 2.22 10.93 -22.57
N LYS A 367 1.14 11.71 -22.62
CA LYS A 367 0.79 12.51 -23.81
C LYS A 367 1.86 13.54 -24.13
N ALA A 368 2.44 14.20 -23.13
CA ALA A 368 3.52 15.17 -23.31
C ALA A 368 4.78 14.49 -23.87
N ARG A 369 5.19 13.35 -23.33
CA ARG A 369 6.30 12.53 -23.82
C ARG A 369 6.07 12.13 -25.28
N ASP A 370 4.90 11.61 -25.60
CA ASP A 370 4.56 11.16 -26.97
C ASP A 370 4.62 12.34 -27.97
N ALA A 371 4.13 13.52 -27.57
CA ALA A 371 4.25 14.73 -28.38
C ALA A 371 5.71 15.17 -28.56
N TYR A 372 6.54 15.07 -27.52
CA TYR A 372 7.98 15.40 -27.62
C TYR A 372 8.72 14.43 -28.53
N ARG A 373 8.34 13.15 -28.52
CA ARG A 373 8.87 12.15 -29.45
C ARG A 373 8.54 12.51 -30.91
N GLN A 374 7.28 12.85 -31.20
CA GLN A 374 6.88 13.28 -32.54
C GLN A 374 7.61 14.56 -33.00
N GLN A 375 7.79 15.54 -32.10
CA GLN A 375 8.53 16.76 -32.41
C GLN A 375 10.02 16.50 -32.63
N PHE A 376 10.60 15.52 -31.93
CA PHE A 376 11.96 15.09 -32.16
C PHE A 376 12.12 14.45 -33.55
N ASP A 377 11.17 13.60 -33.96
CA ASP A 377 11.21 12.93 -35.27
C ASP A 377 11.20 13.93 -36.45
N ILE A 378 10.57 15.10 -36.28
CA ILE A 378 10.58 16.21 -37.26
C ILE A 378 11.66 17.27 -37.00
N GLY A 379 12.58 17.02 -36.06
CA GLY A 379 13.73 17.88 -35.76
C GLY A 379 13.41 19.18 -34.99
N GLN A 380 12.24 19.31 -34.38
CA GLN A 380 11.79 20.50 -33.64
C GLN A 380 12.08 20.46 -32.14
N ARG A 381 12.46 19.31 -31.59
CA ARG A 381 12.78 19.11 -30.16
C ARG A 381 14.09 18.35 -30.00
N SER A 382 14.78 18.51 -28.86
CA SER A 382 16.05 17.82 -28.61
C SER A 382 15.85 16.43 -27.99
N LEU A 383 16.82 15.53 -28.17
CA LEU A 383 16.85 14.23 -27.47
C LEU A 383 16.95 14.39 -25.95
N LEU A 384 17.53 15.48 -25.46
CA LEU A 384 17.61 15.76 -24.04
C LEU A 384 16.24 16.05 -23.42
N ASP A 385 15.36 16.74 -24.15
CA ASP A 385 13.98 16.96 -23.74
C ASP A 385 13.18 15.66 -23.68
N LEU A 386 13.47 14.72 -24.60
CA LEU A 386 12.88 13.39 -24.56
C LEU A 386 13.35 12.62 -23.32
N LEU A 387 14.64 12.66 -22.98
CA LEU A 387 15.16 12.06 -21.74
C LEU A 387 14.52 12.64 -20.49
N ASN A 388 14.29 13.97 -20.45
CA ASN A 388 13.55 14.60 -19.36
C ASN A 388 12.14 14.02 -19.22
N ALA A 389 11.40 13.97 -20.33
CA ALA A 389 10.03 13.46 -20.33
C ALA A 389 9.95 11.97 -19.95
N GLU A 390 10.91 11.15 -20.38
CA GLU A 390 10.99 9.73 -19.97
C GLU A 390 11.22 9.59 -18.46
N ASN A 391 12.12 10.37 -17.87
CA ASN A 391 12.35 10.34 -16.43
C ASN A 391 11.15 10.86 -15.61
N GLU A 392 10.46 11.90 -16.11
CA GLU A 392 9.20 12.37 -15.52
C GLU A 392 8.12 11.29 -15.56
N LEU A 393 8.00 10.58 -16.70
CA LEU A 393 7.06 9.48 -16.85
C LEU A 393 7.39 8.32 -15.90
N TYR A 394 8.66 7.93 -15.81
CA TYR A 394 9.14 6.93 -14.85
C TYR A 394 8.75 7.32 -13.40
N THR A 395 9.01 8.56 -13.02
CA THR A 395 8.70 9.06 -11.67
C THR A 395 7.20 9.06 -11.39
N ALA A 396 6.38 9.46 -12.37
CA ALA A 396 4.92 9.44 -12.27
C ALA A 396 4.38 8.01 -12.15
N LYS A 397 4.87 7.07 -12.97
CA LYS A 397 4.48 5.65 -12.92
C LYS A 397 4.90 4.97 -11.63
N ARG A 398 6.08 5.31 -11.09
CA ARG A 398 6.53 4.84 -9.76
C ARG A 398 5.58 5.31 -8.67
N ALA A 399 5.22 6.60 -8.66
CA ALA A 399 4.29 7.16 -7.69
C ALA A 399 2.90 6.51 -7.77
N TYR A 400 2.38 6.29 -8.98
CA TYR A 400 1.12 5.58 -9.21
C TYR A 400 1.15 4.13 -8.69
N THR A 401 2.20 3.38 -9.06
CA THR A 401 2.36 1.97 -8.65
C THR A 401 2.45 1.84 -7.13
N ASN A 402 3.16 2.76 -6.47
CA ASN A 402 3.21 2.80 -5.01
C ASN A 402 1.83 3.05 -4.40
N ALA A 403 1.09 4.06 -4.88
CA ALA A 403 -0.25 4.37 -4.39
C ALA A 403 -1.25 3.21 -4.62
N GLU A 404 -1.10 2.45 -5.70
CA GLU A 404 -1.93 1.29 -5.99
C GLU A 404 -1.73 0.18 -4.95
N HIS A 405 -0.47 -0.15 -4.66
CA HIS A 405 -0.13 -1.17 -3.67
C HIS A 405 -0.40 -0.69 -2.23
N ASP A 406 -0.28 0.62 -1.96
CA ASP A 406 -0.65 1.22 -0.68
C ASP A 406 -2.16 1.12 -0.42
N LEU A 407 -3.01 1.27 -1.46
CA LEU A 407 -4.44 1.02 -1.35
C LEU A 407 -4.73 -0.44 -0.98
N GLN A 408 -4.06 -1.40 -1.64
CA GLN A 408 -4.24 -2.81 -1.31
C GLN A 408 -3.79 -3.13 0.11
N LEU A 409 -2.65 -2.58 0.53
CA LEU A 409 -2.16 -2.72 1.89
C LEU A 409 -3.12 -2.09 2.92
N ALA A 410 -3.73 -0.94 2.62
CA ALA A 410 -4.72 -0.31 3.48
C ALA A 410 -5.99 -1.16 3.64
N ASN A 411 -6.46 -1.83 2.57
CA ASN A 411 -7.55 -2.79 2.64
C ASN A 411 -7.20 -3.96 3.58
N VAL A 412 -6.04 -4.60 3.37
CA VAL A 412 -5.58 -5.73 4.21
C VAL A 412 -5.44 -5.31 5.67
N ARG A 413 -4.81 -4.16 5.94
CA ARG A 413 -4.66 -3.61 7.30
C ARG A 413 -6.01 -3.37 7.98
N THR A 414 -6.99 -2.85 7.25
CA THR A 414 -8.33 -2.60 7.79
C THR A 414 -9.03 -3.91 8.14
N GLN A 415 -8.93 -4.95 7.29
CA GLN A 415 -9.49 -6.27 7.59
C GLN A 415 -8.80 -6.93 8.80
N ALA A 416 -7.47 -6.86 8.90
CA ALA A 416 -6.72 -7.40 10.03
C ALA A 416 -7.05 -6.67 11.35
N ALA A 417 -7.13 -5.33 11.32
CA ALA A 417 -7.50 -4.55 12.49
C ALA A 417 -8.93 -4.85 12.99
N ARG A 418 -9.82 -5.31 12.09
CA ARG A 418 -11.17 -5.81 12.42
C ARG A 418 -11.19 -7.29 12.84
N HIS A 419 -10.07 -8.00 12.75
CA HIS A 419 -9.95 -9.46 12.91
C HIS A 419 -10.85 -10.23 11.94
N THR A 420 -10.84 -9.82 10.67
CA THR A 420 -11.61 -10.47 9.59
C THR A 420 -10.75 -10.84 8.40
N LEU A 421 -9.43 -10.65 8.43
CA LEU A 421 -8.57 -10.89 7.27
C LEU A 421 -8.55 -12.39 6.90
N VAL A 422 -8.35 -13.25 7.89
CA VAL A 422 -8.29 -14.71 7.69
C VAL A 422 -9.61 -15.21 7.10
N SER A 423 -10.74 -14.79 7.67
CA SER A 423 -12.07 -15.14 7.17
C SER A 423 -12.35 -14.56 5.78
N THR A 424 -11.90 -13.34 5.48
CA THR A 424 -12.12 -12.69 4.17
C THR A 424 -11.34 -13.40 3.07
N LEU A 425 -10.17 -13.95 3.40
CA LEU A 425 -9.37 -14.77 2.49
C LEU A 425 -9.91 -16.21 2.36
N GLY A 426 -11.01 -16.56 3.06
CA GLY A 426 -11.59 -17.90 3.07
C GLY A 426 -10.69 -18.94 3.73
N LEU A 427 -9.80 -18.48 4.63
CA LEU A 427 -8.83 -19.32 5.30
C LEU A 427 -9.41 -19.85 6.62
N SER A 428 -9.04 -21.08 6.95
CA SER A 428 -9.31 -21.69 8.25
C SER A 428 -8.13 -22.60 8.57
N ARG A 429 -7.72 -22.65 9.84
CA ARG A 429 -6.71 -23.62 10.26
C ARG A 429 -7.41 -24.95 10.51
N SER A 430 -6.80 -26.06 10.12
CA SER A 430 -7.34 -27.41 10.35
C SER A 430 -7.54 -27.78 11.83
N ASP A 431 -6.92 -27.04 12.75
CA ASP A 431 -7.00 -27.21 14.22
C ASP A 431 -8.16 -26.43 14.88
N ASP A 432 -9.08 -25.84 14.11
CA ASP A 432 -10.13 -24.90 14.57
C ASP A 432 -11.26 -25.53 15.41
N ASN A 433 -11.11 -26.77 15.89
CA ASN A 433 -12.00 -27.35 16.90
C ASN A 433 -12.00 -26.54 18.22
N GLN A 434 -11.06 -25.60 18.38
CA GLN A 434 -10.99 -24.69 19.53
C GLN A 434 -12.05 -23.56 19.48
N GLY A 435 -12.68 -23.30 18.33
CA GLY A 435 -13.73 -22.29 18.19
C GLY A 435 -14.99 -22.59 19.01
N GLU A 436 -15.18 -23.84 19.44
CA GLU A 436 -16.27 -24.24 20.33
C GLU A 436 -16.14 -23.59 21.73
N LEU A 437 -14.92 -23.24 22.17
CA LEU A 437 -14.67 -22.60 23.47
C LEU A 437 -15.36 -21.23 23.63
N VAL A 438 -15.62 -20.54 22.51
CA VAL A 438 -16.15 -19.16 22.51
C VAL A 438 -17.47 -19.03 21.76
N LYS A 439 -18.12 -20.14 21.41
CA LYS A 439 -19.35 -20.14 20.60
C LYS A 439 -20.45 -19.22 21.18
N ASP A 440 -20.59 -19.24 22.50
CA ASP A 440 -21.58 -18.45 23.24
C ASP A 440 -20.96 -17.23 23.98
N TRP A 441 -19.70 -16.88 23.64
CA TRP A 441 -18.99 -15.81 24.33
C TRP A 441 -19.57 -14.43 23.98
N GLN A 442 -19.76 -13.60 25.01
CA GLN A 442 -20.18 -12.21 24.88
C GLN A 442 -19.46 -11.32 25.89
N ALA A 443 -19.14 -10.09 25.46
CA ALA A 443 -18.58 -9.06 26.34
C ALA A 443 -19.56 -8.65 27.47
N ALA A 444 -20.87 -8.69 27.19
CA ALA A 444 -21.94 -8.33 28.13
C ALA A 444 -21.63 -7.00 28.87
N ASN A 445 -21.75 -6.99 30.20
CA ASN A 445 -21.51 -5.80 31.04
C ASN A 445 -20.02 -5.46 31.23
N ASP A 446 -19.11 -6.33 30.79
CA ASP A 446 -17.66 -6.15 30.93
C ASP A 446 -17.03 -5.40 29.75
N ALA A 447 -17.86 -4.91 28.82
CA ALA A 447 -17.42 -4.08 27.71
C ALA A 447 -16.68 -2.82 28.20
N ALA A 448 -15.78 -2.29 27.36
CA ALA A 448 -15.00 -1.10 27.68
C ALA A 448 -15.90 0.13 27.90
N GLN A 449 -15.93 0.62 29.14
CA GLN A 449 -16.82 1.72 29.53
C GLN A 449 -16.27 3.10 29.10
N ARG A 450 -14.94 3.25 29.04
CA ARG A 450 -14.26 4.52 28.69
C ARG A 450 -13.71 4.53 27.26
N CYS A 451 -14.48 3.96 26.33
CA CYS A 451 -14.11 3.83 24.92
C CYS A 451 -15.35 3.99 24.00
N PRO A 452 -15.83 5.22 23.78
CA PRO A 452 -16.94 5.46 22.85
C PRO A 452 -16.51 5.14 21.41
N ALA A 453 -17.43 4.61 20.61
CA ALA A 453 -17.22 4.29 19.20
C ALA A 453 -17.30 5.55 18.31
N THR A 454 -16.50 6.57 18.63
CA THR A 454 -16.40 7.82 17.85
C THR A 454 -15.18 7.78 16.94
N SER A 455 -15.35 8.16 15.68
CA SER A 455 -14.27 8.44 14.73
C SER A 455 -13.88 9.92 14.78
N VAL A 456 -12.63 10.20 14.40
CA VAL A 456 -12.18 11.56 14.10
C VAL A 456 -12.31 11.76 12.60
N ASP A 457 -13.26 12.60 12.20
CA ASP A 457 -13.40 13.01 10.80
C ASP A 457 -12.73 14.36 10.61
N VAL A 458 -11.61 14.36 9.89
CA VAL A 458 -10.97 15.61 9.47
C VAL A 458 -11.73 16.09 8.22
N PRO A 459 -12.41 17.25 8.27
CA PRO A 459 -13.14 17.75 7.12
C PRO A 459 -12.18 17.92 5.94
N ALA A 460 -12.51 17.32 4.81
CA ALA A 460 -11.72 17.47 3.60
C ALA A 460 -11.71 18.94 3.19
N THR A 461 -10.54 19.48 2.84
CA THR A 461 -10.48 20.82 2.25
C THR A 461 -11.15 20.77 0.88
N PRO A 462 -12.26 21.50 0.67
CA PRO A 462 -12.99 21.43 -0.59
C PRO A 462 -12.10 21.92 -1.73
N ARG A 463 -11.89 21.07 -2.75
CA ARG A 463 -10.98 21.40 -3.86
C ARG A 463 -11.51 22.56 -4.70
N ASP A 464 -12.83 22.67 -4.82
CA ASP A 464 -13.54 23.80 -5.39
C ASP A 464 -13.25 25.13 -4.67
N GLU A 465 -13.16 25.14 -3.33
CA GLU A 465 -12.74 26.33 -2.60
C GLU A 465 -11.29 26.71 -2.89
N LEU A 466 -10.39 25.73 -2.93
CA LEU A 466 -8.98 25.96 -3.27
C LEU A 466 -8.85 26.45 -4.71
N ASP A 467 -9.56 25.85 -5.65
CA ASP A 467 -9.61 26.25 -7.04
C ASP A 467 -10.19 27.66 -7.19
N ALA A 468 -11.24 28.00 -6.42
CA ALA A 468 -11.80 29.35 -6.39
C ALA A 468 -10.80 30.36 -5.83
N ARG A 469 -10.03 30.02 -4.79
CA ARG A 469 -8.94 30.87 -4.26
C ARG A 469 -7.81 31.01 -5.29
N ALA A 470 -7.42 29.94 -5.97
CA ALA A 470 -6.43 29.99 -7.04
C ALA A 470 -6.89 30.88 -8.21
N ARG A 471 -8.16 30.78 -8.60
CA ARG A 471 -8.78 31.66 -9.62
C ARG A 471 -8.88 33.12 -9.20
N LYS A 472 -8.88 33.42 -7.89
CA LYS A 472 -8.82 34.79 -7.35
C LYS A 472 -7.38 35.33 -7.26
N LEU A 473 -6.39 34.44 -7.17
CA LEU A 473 -4.95 34.79 -7.16
C LEU A 473 -4.39 34.97 -8.56
N ALA A 474 -4.86 34.18 -9.52
CA ALA A 474 -4.93 34.67 -10.87
C ALA A 474 -5.68 36.00 -10.75
N GLY A 475 -5.09 37.13 -11.16
CA GLY A 475 -5.84 38.37 -11.30
C GLY A 475 -7.08 38.15 -12.19
N PRO A 476 -7.86 39.17 -12.56
CA PRO A 476 -8.74 39.00 -13.71
C PRO A 476 -7.88 38.34 -14.77
N ALA A 477 -8.25 37.11 -15.18
CA ALA A 477 -7.45 36.38 -16.12
C ALA A 477 -7.09 37.42 -17.16
N VAL A 478 -5.81 37.51 -17.53
CA VAL A 478 -5.55 38.00 -18.86
C VAL A 478 -6.21 36.93 -19.72
N VAL A 479 -7.52 37.07 -19.87
CA VAL A 479 -8.27 36.72 -21.03
C VAL A 479 -7.57 37.60 -22.06
N THR A 480 -6.40 37.14 -22.51
CA THR A 480 -6.30 36.87 -23.92
C THR A 480 -7.54 36.03 -24.18
N ALA A 481 -8.62 36.72 -24.53
CA ALA A 481 -9.69 36.12 -25.26
C ALA A 481 -9.00 35.27 -26.36
N PRO A 482 -9.55 34.11 -26.76
CA PRO A 482 -9.05 33.46 -27.97
C PRO A 482 -8.91 34.58 -28.99
N VAL A 483 -7.68 34.93 -29.40
CA VAL A 483 -7.37 36.24 -29.99
C VAL A 483 -8.57 36.69 -30.82
N PRO A 484 -9.45 37.57 -30.27
CA PRO A 484 -10.32 38.32 -31.14
C PRO A 484 -9.28 39.12 -31.92
N ALA A 485 -9.33 39.03 -33.24
CA ALA A 485 -8.48 39.83 -34.11
C ALA A 485 -8.28 41.20 -33.44
N PRO A 486 -7.02 41.65 -33.22
CA PRO A 486 -6.76 42.78 -32.34
C PRO A 486 -7.67 43.94 -32.74
N THR A 487 -8.63 44.28 -31.88
CA THR A 487 -9.25 45.61 -31.90
C THR A 487 -8.25 46.52 -31.22
N PRO A 488 -7.59 47.43 -31.95
CA PRO A 488 -6.64 48.35 -31.37
C PRO A 488 -7.38 49.34 -30.46
N VAL A 489 -6.79 49.63 -29.29
CA VAL A 489 -6.94 50.93 -28.65
C VAL A 489 -6.70 51.99 -29.71
N ALA A 490 -7.59 52.98 -29.75
CA ALA A 490 -7.64 54.08 -30.70
C ALA A 490 -6.28 54.77 -30.86
N ALA A 491 -5.46 54.28 -31.77
CA ALA A 491 -4.67 55.13 -32.63
C ALA A 491 -5.65 55.76 -33.61
N LYS A 492 -5.72 57.10 -33.57
CA LYS A 492 -6.38 57.99 -34.52
C LYS A 492 -6.72 57.28 -35.83
N ALA A 493 -8.01 57.07 -36.09
CA ALA A 493 -8.53 56.35 -37.25
C ALA A 493 -7.88 56.88 -38.54
N LEU A 494 -7.05 56.06 -39.16
CA LEU A 494 -6.79 56.15 -40.60
C LEU A 494 -7.99 55.48 -41.29
N PRO A 495 -8.52 56.06 -42.38
CA PRO A 495 -9.74 55.60 -43.00
C PRO A 495 -9.65 54.12 -43.37
N ALA A 496 -10.67 53.35 -43.01
CA ALA A 496 -10.80 51.96 -43.45
C ALA A 496 -10.74 51.88 -44.98
N ALA A 497 -10.13 50.83 -45.52
CA ALA A 497 -10.18 50.55 -46.95
C ALA A 497 -11.65 50.32 -47.34
N ASP A 498 -12.24 51.29 -48.04
CA ASP A 498 -13.60 51.25 -48.56
C ASP A 498 -13.65 50.48 -49.89
N GLU A 499 -14.83 50.45 -50.52
CA GLU A 499 -15.02 49.81 -51.81
C GLU A 499 -14.13 50.44 -52.92
N ALA A 500 -13.82 51.74 -52.80
CA ALA A 500 -12.90 52.44 -53.71
C ALA A 500 -11.44 51.97 -53.55
N ALA A 501 -11.00 51.64 -52.33
CA ALA A 501 -9.70 51.03 -52.08
C ALA A 501 -9.59 49.61 -52.71
N VAL A 502 -10.66 48.81 -52.63
CA VAL A 502 -10.71 47.48 -53.26
C VAL A 502 -10.61 47.59 -54.78
N GLN A 503 -11.29 48.55 -55.41
CA GLN A 503 -11.17 48.80 -56.85
C GLN A 503 -9.76 49.26 -57.25
N THR A 504 -9.20 50.21 -56.50
CA THR A 504 -7.85 50.74 -56.75
C THR A 504 -6.79 49.64 -56.67
N VAL A 505 -6.86 48.77 -55.66
CA VAL A 505 -5.92 47.65 -55.50
C VAL A 505 -6.13 46.58 -56.55
N SER A 506 -7.37 46.32 -56.97
CA SER A 506 -7.64 45.38 -58.05
C SER A 506 -6.97 45.83 -59.36
N GLN A 507 -6.95 47.13 -59.64
CA GLN A 507 -6.18 47.67 -60.76
C GLN A 507 -4.66 47.53 -60.54
N ARG A 508 -4.15 47.87 -59.35
CA ARG A 508 -2.71 47.76 -59.05
C ARG A 508 -2.16 46.34 -59.12
N VAL A 509 -2.98 45.32 -58.85
CA VAL A 509 -2.61 43.90 -59.04
C VAL A 509 -2.38 43.60 -60.52
N GLN A 510 -3.21 44.15 -61.41
CA GLN A 510 -3.03 44.03 -62.85
C GLN A 510 -1.78 44.79 -63.30
N ASP A 511 -1.55 45.99 -62.79
CA ASP A 511 -0.35 46.78 -63.10
C ASP A 511 0.94 46.06 -62.62
N TRP A 512 0.90 45.43 -61.44
CA TRP A 512 1.99 44.61 -60.92
C TRP A 512 2.29 43.41 -61.83
N ALA A 513 1.26 42.73 -62.32
CA ALA A 513 1.43 41.62 -63.24
C ALA A 513 1.93 42.09 -64.62
N ALA A 514 1.43 43.23 -65.10
CA ALA A 514 1.87 43.86 -66.34
C ALA A 514 3.34 44.29 -66.27
N ALA A 515 3.77 44.89 -65.16
CA ALA A 515 5.17 45.28 -64.95
C ALA A 515 6.11 44.06 -65.03
N TRP A 516 5.70 42.92 -64.45
CA TRP A 516 6.45 41.67 -64.54
C TRP A 516 6.48 41.11 -65.97
N ALA A 517 5.34 41.07 -66.67
CA ALA A 517 5.24 40.58 -68.05
C ALA A 517 6.03 41.44 -69.05
N ASN A 518 6.00 42.78 -68.86
CA ASN A 518 6.72 43.76 -69.67
C ASN A 518 8.21 43.88 -69.32
N LYS A 519 8.68 43.08 -68.36
CA LYS A 519 10.06 43.09 -67.84
C LYS A 519 10.51 44.40 -67.19
N ASP A 520 9.56 45.22 -66.73
CA ASP A 520 9.87 46.42 -65.95
C ASP A 520 10.10 46.04 -64.48
N VAL A 521 11.35 45.66 -64.16
CA VAL A 521 11.71 45.25 -62.80
C VAL A 521 11.59 46.39 -61.80
N ASN A 522 11.88 47.63 -62.22
CA ASN A 522 11.84 48.77 -61.31
C ASN A 522 10.38 49.15 -61.01
N GLY A 523 9.50 49.12 -62.01
CA GLY A 523 8.05 49.25 -61.82
C GLY A 523 7.50 48.13 -60.94
N TYR A 524 7.87 46.87 -61.20
CA TYR A 524 7.47 45.71 -60.40
C TYR A 524 7.86 45.85 -58.92
N LEU A 525 9.14 46.17 -58.65
CA LEU A 525 9.62 46.36 -57.28
C LEU A 525 9.01 47.60 -56.62
N GLY A 526 8.61 48.61 -57.40
CA GLY A 526 7.89 49.79 -56.93
C GLY A 526 6.50 49.50 -56.36
N HIS A 527 5.94 48.31 -56.60
CA HIS A 527 4.72 47.88 -55.91
C HIS A 527 4.96 47.40 -54.48
N TYR A 528 6.21 47.23 -54.02
CA TYR A 528 6.51 46.71 -52.68
C TYR A 528 6.92 47.83 -51.73
N SER A 529 6.40 47.81 -50.50
CA SER A 529 6.77 48.74 -49.42
C SER A 529 8.26 48.61 -49.05
N GLN A 530 8.86 49.63 -48.43
CA GLN A 530 10.20 49.52 -47.82
C GLN A 530 10.25 48.55 -46.63
N ASP A 531 9.11 48.28 -46.00
CA ASP A 531 8.98 47.34 -44.87
C ASP A 531 8.59 45.91 -45.32
N PHE A 532 8.60 45.62 -46.63
CA PHE A 532 8.26 44.30 -47.17
C PHE A 532 9.10 43.18 -46.58
N THR A 533 8.43 42.16 -46.03
CA THR A 533 9.07 40.97 -45.45
C THR A 533 9.10 39.83 -46.47
N ALA A 534 10.27 39.57 -47.06
CA ALA A 534 10.49 38.45 -47.98
C ALA A 534 10.76 37.12 -47.24
N ARG A 535 10.64 35.97 -47.94
CA ARG A 535 11.25 34.71 -47.49
C ARG A 535 12.78 34.84 -47.60
N GLY A 536 13.45 35.06 -46.47
CA GLY A 536 14.89 35.36 -46.39
C GLY A 536 15.18 36.87 -46.40
N SER A 537 16.42 37.28 -46.71
CA SER A 537 16.78 38.71 -46.74
C SER A 537 16.20 39.41 -47.98
N ARG A 538 15.63 40.60 -47.80
CA ARG A 538 15.10 41.45 -48.90
C ARG A 538 16.06 41.62 -50.07
N ALA A 539 17.32 41.94 -49.79
CA ALA A 539 18.33 42.14 -50.83
C ALA A 539 18.53 40.90 -51.73
N LYS A 540 18.56 39.70 -51.15
CA LYS A 540 18.62 38.44 -51.93
C LYS A 540 17.37 38.24 -52.77
N TRP A 541 16.19 38.50 -52.20
CA TRP A 541 14.92 38.38 -52.92
C TRP A 541 14.85 39.34 -54.13
N GLU A 542 15.22 40.62 -53.97
CA GLU A 542 15.24 41.60 -55.07
C GLU A 542 16.23 41.21 -56.17
N SER A 543 17.43 40.72 -55.78
CA SER A 543 18.44 40.25 -56.74
C SER A 543 17.94 39.09 -57.60
N GLU A 544 17.18 38.16 -56.98
CA GLU A 544 16.62 37.01 -57.68
C GLU A 544 15.52 37.44 -58.66
N ARG A 545 14.66 38.39 -58.27
CA ARG A 545 13.62 38.93 -59.16
C ARG A 545 14.21 39.68 -60.36
N ARG A 546 15.26 40.49 -60.16
CA ARG A 546 16.02 41.15 -61.24
C ARG A 546 16.61 40.14 -62.22
N ARG A 547 17.19 39.05 -61.70
CA ARG A 547 17.75 37.97 -62.52
C ARG A 547 16.68 37.22 -63.32
N LEU A 548 15.51 36.96 -62.73
CA LEU A 548 14.43 36.20 -63.38
C LEU A 548 13.81 36.98 -64.55
N VAL A 549 13.58 38.27 -64.36
CA VAL A 549 12.98 39.13 -65.40
C VAL A 549 13.98 39.48 -66.50
N GLY A 550 15.28 39.57 -66.18
CA GLY A 550 16.34 39.89 -67.14
C GLY A 550 16.69 38.78 -68.15
N LYS A 551 16.11 37.57 -68.03
CA LYS A 551 16.35 36.48 -68.98
C LYS A 551 15.81 36.82 -70.38
N PRO A 552 16.45 36.40 -71.49
CA PRO A 552 15.92 36.59 -72.86
C PRO A 552 14.59 35.85 -73.09
N GLY A 553 13.74 36.38 -73.98
CA GLY A 553 12.45 35.77 -74.36
C GLY A 553 11.21 36.38 -73.66
N PRO A 554 10.01 36.29 -74.25
CA PRO A 554 8.79 36.89 -73.67
C PRO A 554 8.39 36.22 -72.35
N ILE A 555 7.79 37.00 -71.44
CA ILE A 555 7.18 36.51 -70.20
C ILE A 555 5.66 36.68 -70.31
N SER A 556 4.91 35.61 -70.11
CA SER A 556 3.46 35.66 -69.96
C SER A 556 3.09 35.42 -68.50
N LEU A 557 2.26 36.30 -67.94
CA LEU A 557 1.74 36.20 -66.58
C LEU A 557 0.23 36.42 -66.63
N LYS A 558 -0.55 35.37 -66.36
CA LYS A 558 -2.02 35.44 -66.28
C LYS A 558 -2.47 35.26 -64.84
N LEU A 559 -3.43 36.09 -64.42
CA LEU A 559 -4.05 36.02 -63.11
C LEU A 559 -5.50 35.55 -63.26
N ASP A 560 -5.79 34.38 -62.73
CA ASP A 560 -7.13 33.77 -62.72
C ASP A 560 -7.72 33.88 -61.30
N ASP A 561 -9.05 33.91 -61.20
CA ASP A 561 -9.81 33.97 -59.92
C ASP A 561 -9.34 35.06 -58.95
N VAL A 562 -9.06 36.27 -59.47
CA VAL A 562 -8.63 37.41 -58.65
C VAL A 562 -9.74 37.85 -57.69
N LYS A 563 -9.54 37.60 -56.41
CA LYS A 563 -10.42 38.02 -55.31
C LYS A 563 -9.71 39.07 -54.46
N THR A 564 -10.22 40.29 -54.48
CA THR A 564 -9.71 41.40 -53.68
C THR A 564 -10.71 41.71 -52.57
N ARG A 565 -10.25 41.80 -51.32
CA ARG A 565 -11.10 42.16 -50.17
C ARG A 565 -10.36 43.10 -49.23
N ALA A 566 -11.09 44.05 -48.66
CA ALA A 566 -10.59 44.87 -47.56
C ALA A 566 -10.38 43.99 -46.32
N GLN A 567 -9.26 44.20 -45.62
CA GLN A 567 -8.93 43.52 -44.37
C GLN A 567 -8.28 44.54 -43.42
N GLY A 568 -9.13 45.31 -42.73
CA GLY A 568 -8.70 46.41 -41.86
C GLY A 568 -8.25 47.64 -42.65
N SER A 569 -7.06 48.17 -42.35
CA SER A 569 -6.40 49.24 -43.12
C SER A 569 -5.62 48.73 -44.34
N ASN A 570 -5.65 47.41 -44.57
CA ASN A 570 -4.99 46.74 -45.67
C ASN A 570 -6.02 46.20 -46.66
N VAL A 571 -5.58 45.90 -47.89
CA VAL A 571 -6.36 45.15 -48.87
C VAL A 571 -5.62 43.85 -49.18
N VAL A 572 -6.33 42.74 -49.23
CA VAL A 572 -5.75 41.43 -49.56
C VAL A 572 -6.30 40.96 -50.90
N THR A 573 -5.39 40.55 -51.78
CA THR A 573 -5.72 39.96 -53.08
C THR A 573 -5.23 38.53 -53.12
N SER A 574 -6.13 37.58 -53.36
CA SER A 574 -5.80 36.18 -53.64
C SER A 574 -6.14 35.83 -55.08
N PHE A 575 -5.24 35.17 -55.79
CA PHE A 575 -5.42 34.79 -57.19
C PHE A 575 -4.58 33.56 -57.54
N GLN A 576 -4.98 32.86 -58.59
CA GLN A 576 -4.16 31.82 -59.20
C GLN A 576 -3.28 32.45 -60.27
N GLN A 577 -1.96 32.33 -60.10
CA GLN A 577 -0.97 32.85 -61.02
C GLN A 577 -0.52 31.75 -61.98
N SER A 578 -0.69 31.98 -63.28
CA SER A 578 -0.12 31.16 -64.35
C SER A 578 1.05 31.91 -64.99
N TYR A 579 2.28 31.43 -64.79
CA TYR A 579 3.51 32.02 -65.35
C TYR A 579 4.06 31.14 -66.48
N GLU A 580 4.48 31.77 -67.57
CA GLU A 580 5.15 31.10 -68.70
C GLU A 580 6.30 31.96 -69.23
N SER A 581 7.45 31.33 -69.47
CA SER A 581 8.60 31.88 -70.20
C SER A 581 9.13 30.84 -71.19
N SER A 582 10.14 31.19 -71.97
CA SER A 582 10.69 30.33 -73.04
C SER A 582 11.13 28.92 -72.59
N ASN A 583 11.38 28.70 -71.30
CA ASN A 583 11.83 27.40 -70.77
C ASN A 583 11.19 27.00 -69.44
N PHE A 584 10.14 27.68 -68.98
CA PHE A 584 9.51 27.39 -67.69
C PHE A 584 8.02 27.74 -67.69
N LYS A 585 7.19 26.86 -67.13
CA LYS A 585 5.77 27.09 -66.87
C LYS A 585 5.43 26.72 -65.44
N ASP A 586 4.64 27.54 -64.77
CA ASP A 586 4.23 27.32 -63.38
C ASP A 586 2.82 27.83 -63.12
N LYS A 587 2.12 27.19 -62.18
CA LYS A 587 0.80 27.59 -61.69
C LYS A 587 0.79 27.55 -60.16
N THR A 588 0.61 28.70 -59.52
CA THR A 588 0.66 28.82 -58.06
C THR A 588 -0.49 29.65 -57.51
N LEU A 589 -1.02 29.31 -56.34
CA LEU A 589 -1.95 30.17 -55.63
C LEU A 589 -1.17 31.24 -54.84
N LYS A 590 -1.42 32.51 -55.14
CA LYS A 590 -0.72 33.64 -54.53
C LYS A 590 -1.67 34.52 -53.74
N GLU A 591 -1.19 35.00 -52.60
CA GLU A 591 -1.88 35.97 -51.75
C GLU A 591 -0.94 37.17 -51.49
N LEU A 592 -1.42 38.36 -51.84
CA LEU A 592 -0.73 39.65 -51.65
C LEU A 592 -1.47 40.49 -50.62
N THR A 593 -0.74 41.03 -49.65
CA THR A 593 -1.28 41.99 -48.67
C THR A 593 -0.76 43.39 -49.00
N TRP A 594 -1.68 44.32 -49.23
CA TRP A 594 -1.44 45.70 -49.61
C TRP A 594 -1.72 46.65 -48.45
N LYS A 595 -0.91 47.68 -48.29
CA LYS A 595 -1.08 48.76 -47.32
C LYS A 595 -1.02 50.10 -48.05
N LEU A 596 -1.81 51.08 -47.64
CA LEU A 596 -1.70 52.44 -48.16
C LEU A 596 -0.50 53.13 -47.50
N GLU A 597 0.51 53.47 -48.30
CA GLU A 597 1.66 54.27 -47.88
C GLU A 597 1.68 55.57 -48.70
N GLY A 598 1.54 56.71 -48.04
CA GLY A 598 1.34 58.01 -48.70
C GLY A 598 0.02 58.05 -49.47
N LYS A 599 0.10 58.09 -50.81
CA LYS A 599 -1.07 58.09 -51.72
C LYS A 599 -1.16 56.82 -52.57
N GLN A 600 -0.36 55.79 -52.31
CA GLN A 600 -0.31 54.57 -53.12
C GLN A 600 -0.45 53.30 -52.29
N TRP A 601 -1.13 52.30 -52.85
CA TRP A 601 -1.22 50.97 -52.27
C TRP A 601 0.00 50.13 -52.66
N VAL A 602 0.73 49.65 -51.66
CA VAL A 602 1.97 48.88 -51.83
C VAL A 602 1.92 47.55 -51.07
N ILE A 603 2.59 46.53 -51.58
CA ILE A 603 2.65 45.17 -51.05
C ILE A 603 3.60 45.14 -49.85
N ILE A 604 3.09 44.70 -48.70
CA ILE A 604 3.87 44.51 -47.47
C ILE A 604 4.16 43.03 -47.18
N LYS A 605 3.40 42.11 -47.79
CA LYS A 605 3.58 40.66 -47.64
C LYS A 605 3.12 39.90 -48.89
N GLU A 606 3.90 38.89 -49.26
CA GLU A 606 3.62 37.96 -50.36
C GLU A 606 3.70 36.52 -49.83
N SER A 607 2.68 35.71 -50.11
CA SER A 607 2.66 34.29 -49.78
C SER A 607 2.27 33.45 -50.98
N ASN A 608 2.96 32.34 -51.18
CA ASN A 608 2.56 31.27 -52.09
C ASN A 608 2.01 30.13 -51.24
N ARG A 609 0.80 29.65 -51.55
CA ARG A 609 0.19 28.49 -50.90
C ARG A 609 0.28 27.27 -51.80
#